data_AF-A0AAW8ARS6-F1
#
_entry.id   AF-A0AAW8ARS6-F1
#
_cell.length_a   1.000
_cell.length_b   1.000
_cell.length_c   1.000
_cell.angle_alpha   90.00
_cell.angle_beta   90.00
_cell.angle_gamma   90.00
#
_symmetry.space_group_name_H-M   'P 1'
#
loop_
_entity.id
_entity.type
_entity.pdbx_description
1 polymer ?
#
loop_
_entity_poly.entity_id
_entity_poly.type
_entity_poly.pdbx_seq_one_letter_code
_entity_poly.pdbx_strand_id
1 'polypeptide(L)'
;QNAKDFEISIHFQDGPIPEHGVNGVTSEALLKVLIHRTKTLDEKFPSEFNKQAIIYMESALEEFNKRTAERRARGVEGTLVK
;
A
#
# COMPACT_ATOMS: atom_id res chain seq x y z
N GLN A 1 -7.00 21.48 -24.44
CA GLN A 1 -7.72 21.92 -23.23
C GLN A 1 -6.75 21.71 -22.08
N ASN A 2 -6.31 22.80 -21.44
CA ASN A 2 -5.44 22.71 -20.27
C ASN A 2 -6.18 21.89 -19.22
N ALA A 3 -5.69 20.68 -18.94
CA ALA A 3 -6.18 19.91 -17.81
C ALA A 3 -6.00 20.82 -16.59
N LYS A 4 -7.09 21.20 -15.94
CA LYS A 4 -7.01 21.81 -14.61
C LYS A 4 -6.08 20.93 -13.80
N ASP A 5 -5.03 21.51 -13.23
CA ASP A 5 -4.14 20.81 -12.32
C ASP A 5 -5.01 20.17 -11.23
N PHE A 6 -5.16 18.85 -11.32
CA PHE A 6 -5.93 18.08 -10.36
C PHE A 6 -4.98 17.73 -9.23
N GLU A 7 -5.10 18.46 -8.12
CA GLU A 7 -4.29 18.21 -6.93
C GLU A 7 -4.87 17.03 -6.15
N ILE A 8 -4.01 16.04 -5.85
CA ILE A 8 -4.31 14.95 -4.93
C ILE A 8 -3.41 15.11 -3.71
N SER A 9 -3.98 15.47 -2.57
CA SER A 9 -3.27 15.47 -1.30
C SER A 9 -3.34 14.08 -0.66
N ILE A 10 -2.18 13.44 -0.49
CA ILE A 10 -2.05 12.15 0.19
C ILE A 10 -1.31 12.38 1.52
N HIS A 11 -2.01 12.13 2.62
CA HIS A 11 -1.42 12.16 3.96
C HIS A 11 -1.08 10.74 4.38
N PHE A 12 0.22 10.45 4.54
CA PHE A 12 0.67 9.14 5.01
C PHE A 12 0.50 9.01 6.52
N GLN A 13 0.26 7.78 6.96
CA GLN A 13 0.23 7.44 8.39
C GLN A 13 1.54 7.90 9.05
N ASP A 14 1.40 8.67 10.12
CA ASP A 14 2.51 9.15 10.93
C ASP A 14 2.50 8.43 12.29
N GLY A 15 3.56 7.68 12.54
CA GLY A 15 3.69 6.86 13.73
C GLY A 15 2.81 5.59 13.75
N PRO A 16 2.99 4.74 14.78
CA PRO A 16 2.26 3.49 14.96
C PRO A 16 0.75 3.66 15.15
N ILE A 17 -0.04 2.84 14.46
CA ILE A 17 -1.50 2.80 14.64
C ILE A 17 -1.93 2.49 16.09
N PRO A 18 -1.29 1.56 16.83
CA PRO A 18 -1.67 1.30 18.23
C PRO A 18 -1.52 2.52 19.15
N GLU A 19 -0.60 3.44 18.84
CA GLU A 19 -0.29 4.60 19.68
C GLU A 19 -1.04 5.86 19.23
N HIS A 20 -1.09 6.11 17.93
CA HIS A 20 -1.65 7.34 17.34
C HIS A 20 -3.02 7.16 16.70
N GLY A 21 -3.53 5.92 16.65
CA GLY A 21 -4.68 5.58 15.82
C GLY A 21 -4.37 5.70 14.34
N VAL A 22 -5.42 5.69 13.52
CA VAL A 22 -5.30 5.93 12.07
C VAL A 22 -5.31 7.43 11.83
N ASN A 23 -4.19 7.98 11.36
CA ASN A 23 -4.01 9.41 11.06
C ASN A 23 -3.58 9.68 9.61
N GLY A 24 -3.41 8.64 8.80
CA GLY A 24 -3.11 8.77 7.38
C GLY A 24 -3.20 7.42 6.65
N VAL A 25 -2.89 7.43 5.36
CA VAL A 25 -2.86 6.22 4.53
C VAL A 25 -1.59 5.43 4.80
N THR A 26 -1.71 4.11 4.92
CA THR A 26 -0.54 3.22 4.98
C THR A 26 -0.09 2.83 3.56
N SER A 27 1.18 2.47 3.41
CA SER A 27 1.71 1.95 2.14
C SER A 27 0.93 0.72 1.66
N GLU A 28 0.52 -0.16 2.58
CA GLU A 28 -0.30 -1.34 2.28
C GLU A 28 -1.68 -0.96 1.74
N ALA A 29 -2.31 0.08 2.30
CA ALA A 29 -3.61 0.57 1.82
C ALA A 29 -3.48 1.15 0.40
N LEU A 30 -2.44 1.95 0.14
CA LEU A 30 -2.19 2.51 -1.18
C LEU A 30 -1.84 1.42 -2.21
N LEU A 31 -1.04 0.42 -1.83
CA LEU A 31 -0.74 -0.74 -2.69
C LEU A 31 -1.99 -1.51 -3.07
N LYS A 32 -2.92 -1.75 -2.14
CA LYS A 32 -4.20 -2.41 -2.45
C LYS A 32 -5.01 -1.64 -3.49
N VAL A 33 -5.05 -0.31 -3.38
CA VAL A 33 -5.70 0.56 -4.38
C VAL A 33 -5.01 0.42 -5.74
N LEU A 34 -3.67 0.46 -5.78
CA LEU A 34 -2.91 0.32 -7.02
C LEU A 34 -3.10 -1.06 -7.66
N ILE A 35 -3.05 -2.15 -6.89
CA ILE A 35 -3.31 -3.52 -7.37
C ILE A 35 -4.70 -3.59 -7.99
N HIS A 36 -5.73 -3.11 -7.31
CA HIS A 36 -7.09 -3.09 -7.83
C HIS A 36 -7.18 -2.31 -9.15
N ARG A 37 -6.60 -1.10 -9.21
CA ARG A 37 -6.61 -0.26 -10.41
C ARG A 37 -5.88 -0.92 -11.58
N THR A 38 -4.76 -1.58 -11.33
CA THR A 38 -4.00 -2.25 -12.39
C THR A 38 -4.69 -3.52 -12.86
N LYS A 39 -5.38 -4.26 -11.97
CA LYS A 39 -6.25 -5.38 -12.39
C LYS A 39 -7.38 -4.92 -13.31
N THR A 40 -8.08 -3.84 -12.94
CA THR A 40 -9.10 -3.23 -13.82
C THR A 40 -8.52 -2.72 -15.15
N LEU A 41 -7.27 -2.23 -15.14
CA LEU A 41 -6.58 -1.83 -16.37
C LEU A 41 -6.29 -3.04 -17.26
N ASP A 42 -5.77 -4.12 -16.68
CA ASP A 42 -5.44 -5.36 -17.42
C ASP A 42 -6.68 -6.05 -17.98
N GLU A 43 -7.81 -6.04 -17.26
CA GLU A 43 -9.10 -6.55 -17.76
C GLU A 43 -9.57 -5.83 -19.03
N LYS A 44 -9.31 -4.53 -19.14
CA LYS A 44 -9.72 -3.70 -20.29
C LYS A 44 -8.67 -3.72 -21.40
N PHE A 45 -7.40 -3.75 -21.03
CA PHE A 45 -6.26 -3.66 -21.93
C PHE A 45 -5.17 -4.65 -21.48
N PRO A 46 -5.33 -5.94 -21.82
CA PRO A 46 -4.43 -6.98 -21.33
C PRO A 46 -2.99 -6.77 -21.80
N SER A 47 -2.03 -6.90 -20.87
CA SER A 47 -0.60 -6.80 -21.17
C SER A 47 0.24 -7.61 -20.19
N GLU A 48 1.30 -8.26 -20.69
CA GLU A 48 2.27 -8.95 -19.82
C GLU A 48 2.94 -8.00 -18.83
N PHE A 49 3.11 -6.72 -19.20
CA PHE A 49 3.65 -5.70 -18.29
C PHE A 49 2.69 -5.38 -17.13
N ASN A 50 1.38 -5.35 -17.38
CA ASN A 50 0.38 -5.13 -16.34
C ASN A 50 0.34 -6.30 -15.36
N LYS A 51 0.32 -7.54 -15.88
CA LYS A 51 0.37 -8.76 -15.08
C LYS A 51 1.62 -8.80 -14.21
N GLN A 52 2.77 -8.47 -14.78
CA GLN A 52 4.03 -8.46 -14.04
C GLN A 52 4.05 -7.37 -12.95
N ALA A 53 3.49 -6.19 -13.23
CA ALA A 53 3.34 -5.13 -12.23
C ALA A 53 2.41 -5.54 -11.09
N ILE A 54 1.30 -6.22 -11.38
CA ILE A 54 0.40 -6.77 -10.35
C ILE A 54 1.16 -7.73 -9.43
N ILE A 55 1.91 -8.68 -10.00
CA ILE A 55 2.71 -9.65 -9.23
C ILE A 55 3.68 -8.92 -8.28
N TYR A 56 4.43 -7.94 -8.78
CA TYR A 56 5.39 -7.20 -7.93
C TYR A 56 4.72 -6.40 -6.82
N MET A 57 3.58 -5.78 -7.08
CA MET A 57 2.84 -5.05 -6.05
C MET A 57 2.23 -6.00 -5.00
N GLU A 58 1.74 -7.17 -5.42
CA GLU A 58 1.24 -8.20 -4.51
C GLU A 58 2.36 -8.76 -3.62
N SER A 59 3.55 -9.02 -4.19
CA SER A 59 4.73 -9.43 -3.41
C SER A 59 5.16 -8.35 -2.41
N ALA A 60 5.18 -7.07 -2.81
CA ALA A 60 5.49 -5.97 -1.90
C ALA A 60 4.48 -5.88 -0.74
N LEU A 61 3.19 -6.05 -1.04
CA LEU A 61 2.14 -6.08 -0.02
C LEU A 61 2.31 -7.27 0.94
N GLU A 62 2.69 -8.45 0.42
CA GLU A 62 2.97 -9.63 1.24
C GLU A 62 4.12 -9.37 2.23
N GLU A 63 5.22 -8.76 1.79
CA GLU A 63 6.35 -8.44 2.66
C GLU A 63 5.99 -7.45 3.76
N PHE A 64 5.15 -6.45 3.48
CA PHE A 64 4.63 -5.56 4.52
C PHE A 64 3.74 -6.29 5.54
N ASN A 65 2.90 -7.20 5.08
CA ASN A 65 2.06 -8.02 5.97
C ASN A 65 2.91 -8.96 6.82
N LYS A 66 3.95 -9.60 6.26
CA LYS A 66 4.91 -10.44 6.99
C LYS A 66 5.60 -9.65 8.08
N ARG A 67 6.12 -8.46 7.77
CA ARG A 67 6.73 -7.57 8.76
C ARG A 67 5.76 -7.21 9.88
N THR A 68 4.51 -6.91 9.57
CA THR A 68 3.49 -6.59 10.59
C THR A 68 3.16 -7.80 11.46
N ALA A 69 2.99 -8.98 10.85
CA ALA A 69 2.70 -10.22 11.56
C ALA A 69 3.86 -10.66 12.47
N GLU A 70 5.10 -10.54 11.99
CA GLU A 70 6.32 -10.85 12.73
C GLU A 70 6.44 -9.95 13.97
N ARG A 71 6.19 -8.65 13.81
CA ARG A 71 6.22 -7.69 14.92
C ARG A 71 5.08 -7.92 15.92
N ARG A 72 3.89 -8.31 15.46
CA ARG A 72 2.79 -8.75 16.33
C ARG A 72 3.16 -9.99 17.13
N ALA A 73 3.74 -11.00 16.49
CA ALA A 73 4.13 -12.24 17.14
C ALA A 73 5.18 -12.01 18.25
N ARG A 74 6.09 -11.06 18.04
CA ARG A 74 7.05 -10.60 19.04
C ARG A 74 6.46 -9.67 20.13
N GLY A 75 5.21 -9.21 19.99
CA GLY A 75 4.61 -8.23 20.90
C GLY A 75 5.21 -6.82 20.80
N VAL A 76 5.88 -6.51 19.69
CA VAL A 76 6.56 -5.22 19.42
C VAL A 76 5.88 -4.45 18.28
N GLU A 77 4.61 -4.73 18.00
CA GLU A 77 3.84 -3.95 17.03
C GLU A 77 3.79 -2.49 17.50
N GLY A 78 4.29 -1.58 16.67
CA GLY A 78 4.34 -0.16 16.97
C GLY A 78 5.51 0.34 17.82
N THR A 79 6.36 -0.50 18.38
CA THR A 79 7.50 0.02 19.18
C THR A 79 8.75 0.25 18.32
N LEU A 80 9.60 1.22 18.66
CA LEU A 80 10.91 1.41 18.00
C LEU A 80 11.94 0.31 18.30
N VAL A 81 11.55 -0.75 19.02
CA VAL A 81 12.45 -1.86 19.37
C VAL A 81 12.89 -2.53 18.07
N LYS A 82 14.20 -2.49 17.82
CA LYS A 82 14.87 -3.18 16.71
C LYS A 82 14.69 -4.70 16.85
#